data_AF-A0A937XC62-F1
#
_entry.id   AF-A0A937XC62-F1
#
_cell.length_a   1.000
_cell.length_b   1.000
_cell.length_c   1.000
_cell.angle_alpha   90.00
_cell.angle_beta   90.00
_cell.angle_gamma   90.00
#
_symmetry.space_group_name_H-M   'P 1'
#
loop_
_entity.id
_entity.type
_entity.pdbx_description
1 polymer ?
#
loop_
_entity_poly.entity_id
_entity_poly.type
_entity_poly.pdbx_seq_one_letter_code
_entity_poly.pdbx_strand_id
1 'polypeptide(L)' 'MFGVNWQEVLLIVLIVLLLFGAKRIPEVMRSLGRGVRELKQGMKEIDKAEPAEDKKDDQGPKAD' A
#
# COMPACT_ATOMS: atom_id res chain seq x y z
N MET A 1 -6.47 27.07 -16.95
CA MET A 1 -5.59 26.09 -16.28
C MET A 1 -6.33 24.76 -16.33
N PHE A 2 -5.75 23.75 -16.98
CA PHE A 2 -6.44 22.49 -17.30
C PHE A 2 -6.68 21.68 -16.02
N GLY A 3 -7.93 21.67 -15.55
CA GLY A 3 -8.37 20.72 -14.54
C GLY A 3 -8.42 19.34 -15.17
N VAL A 4 -7.77 18.37 -14.54
CA VAL A 4 -7.82 16.97 -14.99
C VAL A 4 -9.28 16.51 -14.90
N ASN A 5 -9.91 16.35 -16.06
CA ASN A 5 -11.27 15.88 -16.14
C ASN A 5 -11.28 14.35 -15.98
N TRP A 6 -12.25 13.84 -15.23
CA TRP A 6 -12.39 12.39 -15.02
C TRP A 6 -12.48 11.59 -16.34
N GLN A 7 -13.03 12.22 -17.39
CA GLN A 7 -13.11 11.65 -18.74
C GLN A 7 -11.73 11.44 -19.38
N GLU A 8 -10.79 12.37 -19.22
CA GLU A 8 -9.42 12.22 -19.74
C GLU A 8 -8.68 11.09 -19.03
N VAL A 9 -8.81 11.01 -17.70
CA VAL A 9 -8.22 9.91 -16.92
C VAL A 9 -8.78 8.57 -17.38
N LEU A 10 -10.09 8.46 -17.61
CA LEU A 10 -10.72 7.25 -18.08
C LEU A 10 -10.20 6.84 -19.47
N LEU A 11 -10.00 7.80 -20.37
CA LEU A 11 -9.45 7.58 -21.72
C LEU A 11 -8.01 7.06 -21.65
N ILE A 12 -7.17 7.66 -20.80
CA ILE A 12 -5.77 7.22 -20.61
C ILE A 12 -5.74 5.79 -20.05
N VAL A 13 -6.55 5.51 -19.02
CA VAL A 13 -6.66 4.18 -18.44
C VAL A 13 -7.11 3.16 -19.49
N LEU A 14 -8.03 3.51 -20.38
CA LEU A 14 -8.48 2.64 -21.47
C LEU A 14 -7.35 2.33 -22.46
N ILE A 15 -6.55 3.34 -22.85
CA ILE A 15 -5.40 3.14 -23.74
C ILE A 15 -4.36 2.23 -23.07
N VAL A 16 -4.03 2.48 -21.81
CA VAL A 16 -3.11 1.64 -21.03
C VAL A 16 -3.65 0.21 -20.91
N LEU A 17 -4.95 0.04 -20.70
CA LEU A 17 -5.61 -1.27 -20.66
C LEU A 17 -5.56 -2.00 -22.00
N LEU A 18 -5.62 -1.30 -23.13
CA LEU A 18 -5.48 -1.93 -24.45
C LEU A 18 -4.04 -2.36 -24.73
N LEU A 19 -3.04 -1.56 -24.32
CA LEU A 19 -1.63 -1.86 -24.52
C LEU A 19 -1.13 -2.98 -23.61
N PHE A 20 -1.45 -2.92 -22.32
CA PHE A 20 -0.96 -3.88 -21.32
C PHE A 20 -1.96 -5.02 -21.05
N GLY A 21 -3.24 -4.83 -21.35
CA GLY A 21 -4.30 -5.79 -21.05
C GLY A 21 -4.85 -5.67 -19.63
N ALA A 22 -6.16 -5.90 -19.48
CA ALA A 22 -6.87 -5.85 -18.19
C ALA A 22 -6.33 -6.81 -17.12
N LYS A 23 -5.64 -7.88 -17.53
CA LYS A 23 -5.08 -8.88 -16.60
C LYS A 23 -3.70 -8.48 -16.06
N ARG A 24 -2.92 -7.65 -16.76
CA ARG A 24 -1.55 -7.31 -16.35
C ARG A 24 -1.51 -6.33 -15.19
N ILE A 25 -2.40 -5.33 -15.16
CA ILE A 25 -2.48 -4.38 -14.05
C ILE A 25 -2.69 -5.06 -12.68
N PRO A 26 -3.71 -5.93 -12.49
CA PRO A 26 -3.92 -6.61 -11.21
C PRO A 26 -2.81 -7.63 -10.89
N GLU A 27 -2.19 -8.24 -11.89
CA GLU A 27 -1.06 -9.16 -11.70
C GLU A 27 0.16 -8.42 -11.14
N VAL A 28 0.52 -7.28 -11.73
CA VAL A 28 1.60 -6.40 -11.27
C VAL A 28 1.28 -5.85 -9.88
N MET A 29 0.08 -5.33 -9.65
CA MET A 29 -0.35 -4.84 -8.32
C MET A 29 -0.28 -5.93 -7.25
N ARG A 30 -0.67 -7.17 -7.55
CA ARG A 30 -0.54 -8.29 -6.60
C ARG A 30 0.92 -8.61 -6.30
N SER A 31 1.80 -8.61 -7.30
CA SER A 31 3.23 -8.87 -7.10
C SER A 31 3.91 -7.77 -6.26
N LEU A 32 3.64 -6.51 -6.58
CA LEU A 32 4.13 -5.34 -5.83
C LEU A 32 3.55 -5.31 -4.42
N GLY A 33 2.26 -5.61 -4.27
CA GLY A 33 1.57 -5.63 -2.97
C GLY A 33 2.12 -6.70 -2.03
N ARG A 34 2.51 -7.87 -2.55
CA ARG A 34 3.21 -8.89 -1.76
C ARG A 34 4.60 -8.41 -1.33
N GLY A 35 5.38 -7.85 -2.25
CA GLY A 35 6.70 -7.27 -1.92
C GLY A 35 6.61 -6.18 -0.86
N VAL A 36 5.68 -5.22 -0.99
CA VAL A 36 5.48 -4.16 0.01
C VAL A 36 5.04 -4.73 1.36
N ARG A 37 4.21 -5.78 1.37
CA ARG A 37 3.77 -6.44 2.61
C ARG A 37 4.93 -7.15 3.32
N GLU A 38 5.77 -7.87 2.57
CA GLU A 38 6.96 -8.53 3.10
C GLU A 38 7.99 -7.51 3.61
N LEU A 39 8.21 -6.42 2.87
CA LEU A 39 9.06 -5.30 3.32
C LEU A 39 8.54 -4.71 4.63
N LYS A 40 7.23 -4.46 4.73
CA LYS A 40 6.62 -3.90 5.94
C LYS A 40 6.69 -4.87 7.12
N GLN A 41 6.59 -6.18 6.88
CA GLN A 41 6.76 -7.20 7.91
C GLN A 41 8.20 -7.27 8.40
N GLY A 42 9.18 -7.33 7.48
CA GLY A 42 10.61 -7.34 7.82
C GLY A 42 11.03 -6.08 8.59
N MET A 43 10.57 -4.90 8.18
CA MET A 43 10.83 -3.65 8.94
C MET A 43 10.29 -3.71 10.37
N LYS A 44 9.10 -4.29 10.57
CA LYS A 44 8.49 -4.42 11.89
C LYS A 44 9.18 -5.46 12.77
N GLU A 45 9.82 -6.46 12.19
CA GLU A 45 10.66 -7.41 12.93
C GLU A 45 12.01 -6.82 13.32
N ILE A 46 12.59 -5.96 12.47
CA ILE A 46 13.82 -5.20 12.78
C ILE A 46 13.56 -4.21 13.92
N ASP A 47 12.46 -3.44 13.88
CA ASP A 47 12.03 -2.54 14.97
C ASP A 47 11.78 -3.30 16.29
N LYS A 48 11.51 -4.61 16.24
CA LYS A 48 11.30 -5.46 17.43
C LYS A 48 12.59 -6.13 17.93
N ALA A 49 13.67 -6.11 17.15
CA ALA A 49 14.95 -6.73 17.50
C ALA A 49 15.90 -5.77 18.22
N GLU A 50 15.58 -4.48 18.30
CA GLU A 50 16.20 -3.57 19.27
C GLU A 50 15.68 -3.89 20.68
N PRO A 51 16.54 -3.96 21.71
CA PRO A 51 16.08 -4.18 23.08
C PRO A 51 15.13 -3.04 23.44
N ALA A 52 13.90 -3.43 23.77
CA ALA A 52 12.83 -2.53 24.13
C ALA A 52 13.19 -1.75 25.41
N GLU A 53 13.86 -0.61 25.26
CA GLU A 53 13.67 0.52 26.15
C GLU A 53 12.65 1.46 25.51
N ASP A 54 11.47 1.42 26.14
CA ASP A 54 10.52 2.52 26.26
C ASP A 54 9.74 2.94 25.01
N LYS A 55 8.50 2.45 24.88
CA LYS A 55 7.29 3.29 24.73
C LYS A 55 6.08 2.63 25.39
N LYS A 56 5.75 3.16 26.56
CA LYS A 56 4.42 3.18 27.19
C LYS A 56 3.39 3.92 26.32
N ASP A 57 2.11 3.74 26.69
CA ASP A 57 0.87 4.37 26.20
C ASP A 57 0.32 3.80 24.87
N ASP A 58 -0.93 3.35 24.74
CA ASP A 58 -2.16 3.75 25.42
C ASP A 58 -3.22 2.62 25.26
N GLN A 59 -3.52 1.89 26.34
CA GLN A 59 -4.79 1.15 26.44
C GLN A 59 -5.39 1.50 27.80
N GLY A 60 -6.37 2.40 27.72
CA GLY A 60 -7.10 2.99 28.84
C GLY A 60 -7.69 1.98 29.83
N PRO A 61 -7.95 2.43 31.07
CA PRO A 61 -8.32 1.56 32.17
C PRO A 61 -9.68 0.92 31.89
N LYS A 62 -9.71 -0.41 31.83
CA LYS A 62 -10.96 -1.16 32.03
C LYS A 62 -11.40 -0.91 33.47
N ALA A 63 -12.51 -0.22 33.63
CA ALA A 63 -13.22 -0.11 34.90
C ALA A 63 -14.21 -1.27 35.02
N ASP A 64 -14.18 -1.90 36.19
CA ASP A 64 -15.03 -2.99 36.66
C ASP A 64 -16.47 -2.53 37.00
#